data_AF-A0A2X2YCX4-F1
#
_entry.id   AF-A0A2X2YCX4-F1
#
_cell.length_a   1.000
_cell.length_b   1.000
_cell.length_c   1.000
_cell.angle_alpha   90.00
_cell.angle_beta   90.00
_cell.angle_gamma   90.00
#
_symmetry.space_group_name_H-M   'P 1'
#
loop_
_entity.id
_entity.type
_entity.pdbx_description
1 polymer ?
#
loop_
_entity_poly.entity_id
_entity_poly.type
_entity_poly.pdbx_seq_one_letter_code
_entity_poly.pdbx_strand_id
1 'polypeptide(L)'
;MRDAVDMIKYNRGVDIDLDNLDFDDKEVYKMIGEGNTVGVFQLESAGMTSFMKELKPDCLEDIIAGISLYRPGPMAEIPRYISGKRDPKSVEYIVPELENILNVTYGVMVYQEQVMEIVRKLAGYSMGRSDLVRRAMSKKKHKVMEEERKNFIYGIEDENGNIEVPGCLRNGISAEAANKIFDSMMDFASYAFNKSHAAAYAVIGFQTAYLMRYYPVEFLAAMLNSVMGNSDKVSEYIRSAEKLGIQVLPPDINESYTKFTVKGDTIRFGMGAIKNVGVNVVENIAKSRDEKGRFTSLMDFCNKIDLSIVNKRSVESLIKAGTFDSLKVYRSQLLSVFEKIMDGVYSQRKKNIDGQMSLFGALQEESESNLEIRYPNIKEFNKKYMLAMEKEMTGLYMSGHPLDDYEKPLKEQTSITIEKIIEAQKNLNEQKNVELEDLVLDSSLTDGTRVVIGGILTNVSRKVTRNNTLMAFAKVEDLTGYLECVIFPKTLEKCNALVNEDSFVLIRGRVSLKEDEEPKILCEDIQPLELINSSKVYIKVEDREKANMIVKPLRVLLSQYKGDSPVYIFAAKEKASFRLNRDMWVDLDTDVIDFLISKFGEGNVKVVEG
;
A
#
# COMPACT_ATOMS: atom_id res chain seq x y z
N MET A 1 -7.85 -7.74 16.40
CA MET A 1 -9.18 -8.33 16.73
C MET A 1 -9.78 -7.67 17.96
N ARG A 2 -9.22 -7.83 19.16
CA ARG A 2 -9.77 -7.18 20.38
C ARG A 2 -9.99 -5.67 20.22
N ASP A 3 -8.96 -4.93 19.83
CA ASP A 3 -9.05 -3.49 19.57
C ASP A 3 -10.14 -3.14 18.53
N ALA A 4 -10.38 -4.00 17.54
CA ALA A 4 -11.43 -3.78 16.54
C ALA A 4 -12.82 -3.95 17.15
N VAL A 5 -13.05 -5.02 17.92
CA VAL A 5 -14.33 -5.26 18.61
C VAL A 5 -14.64 -4.13 19.60
N ASP A 6 -13.63 -3.69 20.36
CA ASP A 6 -13.77 -2.56 21.28
C ASP A 6 -14.17 -1.29 20.51
N MET A 7 -13.48 -0.97 19.39
CA MET A 7 -13.82 0.19 18.55
C MET A 7 -15.23 0.11 17.95
N ILE A 8 -15.66 -1.07 17.50
CA ILE A 8 -17.02 -1.28 16.98
C ILE A 8 -18.05 -1.03 18.06
N LYS A 9 -17.80 -1.51 19.28
CA LYS A 9 -18.67 -1.28 20.43
C LYS A 9 -18.77 0.20 20.79
N TYR A 10 -17.65 0.93 20.80
CA TYR A 10 -17.67 2.38 21.10
C TYR A 10 -18.27 3.23 19.97
N ASN A 11 -17.97 2.92 18.70
CA ASN A 11 -18.39 3.74 17.56
C ASN A 11 -19.83 3.44 17.11
N ARG A 12 -20.21 2.15 17.07
CA ARG A 12 -21.50 1.68 16.52
C ARG A 12 -22.45 1.12 17.58
N GLY A 13 -21.99 0.90 18.82
CA GLY A 13 -22.81 0.30 19.88
C GLY A 13 -23.11 -1.19 19.69
N VAL A 14 -22.37 -1.87 18.79
CA VAL A 14 -22.56 -3.30 18.48
C VAL A 14 -21.52 -4.11 19.25
N ASP A 15 -21.96 -5.14 19.98
CA ASP A 15 -21.09 -6.10 20.64
C ASP A 15 -20.99 -7.35 19.79
N ILE A 16 -19.78 -7.69 19.32
CA ILE A 16 -19.54 -8.82 18.42
C ILE A 16 -18.88 -9.93 19.21
N ASP A 17 -19.49 -11.11 19.18
CA ASP A 17 -18.88 -12.33 19.65
C ASP A 17 -18.19 -13.06 18.50
N LEU A 18 -16.85 -13.03 18.49
CA LEU A 18 -16.05 -13.66 17.43
C LEU A 18 -16.08 -15.19 17.50
N ASP A 19 -16.42 -15.79 18.65
CA ASP A 19 -16.45 -17.24 18.82
C ASP A 19 -17.76 -17.85 18.26
N ASN A 20 -18.79 -17.03 18.05
CA ASN A 20 -20.12 -17.43 17.59
C ASN A 20 -20.49 -16.84 16.22
N LEU A 21 -19.52 -16.66 15.32
CA LEU A 21 -19.76 -16.18 13.96
C LEU A 21 -20.39 -17.27 13.06
N ASP A 22 -21.15 -16.82 12.06
CA ASP A 22 -21.64 -17.68 10.98
C ASP A 22 -20.50 -17.96 9.98
N PHE A 23 -19.97 -19.17 10.00
CA PHE A 23 -18.91 -19.59 9.08
C PHE A 23 -19.42 -19.88 7.66
N ASP A 24 -20.72 -19.84 7.39
CA ASP A 24 -21.30 -20.02 6.05
C ASP A 24 -21.61 -18.68 5.36
N ASP A 25 -21.10 -17.56 5.90
CA ASP A 25 -21.33 -16.22 5.36
C ASP A 25 -20.70 -16.02 3.97
N LYS A 26 -21.55 -16.06 2.95
CA LYS A 26 -21.19 -15.92 1.53
C LYS A 26 -20.56 -14.57 1.19
N GLU A 27 -20.90 -13.50 1.91
CA GLU A 27 -20.37 -12.16 1.60
C GLU A 27 -18.91 -12.03 2.03
N VAL A 28 -18.51 -12.72 3.09
CA VAL A 28 -17.10 -12.82 3.51
C VAL A 28 -16.28 -13.59 2.47
N TYR A 29 -16.78 -14.74 2.04
CA TYR A 29 -16.14 -15.55 1.01
C TYR A 29 -16.03 -14.83 -0.33
N LYS A 30 -17.08 -14.11 -0.73
CA LYS A 30 -17.07 -13.27 -1.93
C LYS A 30 -15.99 -12.19 -1.87
N MET A 31 -15.87 -11.49 -0.74
CA MET A 31 -14.82 -10.48 -0.54
C MET A 31 -13.41 -11.08 -0.69
N ILE A 32 -13.18 -12.28 -0.12
CA ILE A 32 -11.90 -12.99 -0.26
C ILE A 32 -11.67 -13.38 -1.74
N GLY A 33 -12.70 -13.86 -2.43
CA GLY A 33 -12.64 -14.20 -3.86
C GLY A 33 -12.49 -13.02 -4.81
N GLU A 34 -12.85 -11.81 -4.38
CA GLU A 34 -12.53 -10.54 -5.06
C GLU A 34 -11.09 -10.08 -4.79
N GLY A 35 -10.39 -10.77 -3.88
CA GLY A 35 -9.04 -10.46 -3.41
C GLY A 35 -8.94 -9.16 -2.61
N ASN A 36 -10.03 -8.75 -1.96
CA ASN A 36 -10.04 -7.67 -0.99
C ASN A 36 -9.55 -8.20 0.39
N THR A 37 -8.32 -8.71 0.44
CA THR A 37 -7.75 -9.42 1.60
C THR A 37 -6.79 -8.56 2.44
N VAL A 38 -6.85 -7.24 2.32
CA VAL A 38 -6.00 -6.32 3.10
C VAL A 38 -6.27 -6.50 4.60
N GLY A 39 -5.21 -6.74 5.36
CA GLY A 39 -5.27 -6.96 6.81
C GLY A 39 -5.91 -8.30 7.21
N VAL A 40 -6.30 -9.15 6.25
CA VAL A 40 -6.84 -10.48 6.53
C VAL A 40 -5.69 -11.43 6.85
N PHE A 41 -5.76 -12.05 8.02
CA PHE A 41 -4.68 -12.89 8.53
C PHE A 41 -4.38 -14.06 7.59
N GLN A 42 -3.08 -14.31 7.33
CA GLN A 42 -2.54 -15.29 6.36
C GLN A 42 -2.88 -15.02 4.89
N LEU A 43 -3.84 -14.15 4.57
CA LEU A 43 -4.34 -13.92 3.21
C LEU A 43 -3.90 -12.58 2.59
N GLU A 44 -3.10 -11.79 3.30
CA GLU A 44 -2.69 -10.43 2.88
C GLU A 44 -1.63 -10.38 1.76
N SER A 45 -0.79 -11.41 1.62
CA SER A 45 0.31 -11.37 0.65
C SER A 45 -0.21 -11.38 -0.80
N ALA A 46 0.37 -10.55 -1.67
CA ALA A 46 -0.09 -10.38 -3.06
C ALA A 46 -0.30 -11.71 -3.82
N GLY A 47 0.64 -12.64 -3.67
CA GLY A 47 0.54 -13.95 -4.30
C GLY A 47 -0.60 -14.82 -3.75
N MET A 48 -0.83 -14.80 -2.44
CA MET A 48 -1.96 -15.48 -1.80
C MET A 48 -3.29 -14.82 -2.20
N THR A 49 -3.34 -13.49 -2.27
CA THR A 49 -4.51 -12.74 -2.76
C THR A 49 -4.87 -13.14 -4.18
N SER A 50 -3.88 -13.25 -5.08
CA SER A 50 -4.10 -13.70 -6.47
C SER A 50 -4.65 -15.13 -6.50
N PHE A 51 -4.05 -16.03 -5.73
CA PHE A 51 -4.52 -17.41 -5.64
C PHE A 51 -5.95 -17.50 -5.08
N MET A 52 -6.30 -16.72 -4.05
CA MET A 52 -7.66 -16.69 -3.51
C MET A 52 -8.69 -16.16 -4.53
N LYS A 53 -8.30 -15.23 -5.42
CA LYS A 53 -9.13 -14.79 -6.54
C LYS A 53 -9.42 -15.90 -7.54
N GLU A 54 -8.44 -16.75 -7.81
CA GLU A 54 -8.61 -17.88 -8.72
C GLU A 54 -9.43 -19.02 -8.09
N LEU A 55 -9.20 -19.25 -6.79
CA LEU A 55 -9.86 -20.27 -5.98
C LEU A 55 -11.34 -19.95 -5.77
N LYS A 56 -11.69 -18.67 -5.64
CA LYS A 56 -13.03 -18.16 -5.30
C LYS A 56 -13.65 -18.97 -4.15
N PRO A 57 -13.08 -18.92 -2.93
CA PRO A 57 -13.54 -19.74 -1.81
C PRO A 57 -15.04 -19.52 -1.58
N ASP A 58 -15.76 -20.58 -1.23
CA ASP A 58 -17.20 -20.55 -0.91
C ASP A 58 -17.54 -21.21 0.44
N CYS A 59 -16.53 -21.78 1.11
CA CYS A 59 -16.62 -22.43 2.41
C CYS A 59 -15.29 -22.32 3.18
N LEU A 60 -15.31 -22.65 4.48
CA LEU A 60 -14.14 -22.56 5.35
C LEU A 60 -13.05 -23.54 4.92
N GLU A 61 -13.45 -24.73 4.45
CA GLU A 61 -12.57 -25.77 3.91
C GLU A 61 -11.63 -25.24 2.82
N ASP A 62 -12.10 -24.33 1.96
CA ASP A 62 -11.26 -23.74 0.92
C ASP A 62 -10.19 -22.80 1.48
N ILE A 63 -10.49 -22.06 2.56
CA ILE A 63 -9.48 -21.24 3.25
C ILE A 63 -8.43 -22.16 3.88
N ILE A 64 -8.86 -23.26 4.50
CA ILE A 64 -7.97 -24.26 5.10
C ILE A 64 -7.06 -24.87 4.02
N ALA A 65 -7.63 -25.28 2.89
CA ALA A 65 -6.90 -25.84 1.77
C ALA A 65 -5.94 -24.82 1.17
N GLY A 66 -6.37 -23.57 1.02
CA GLY A 66 -5.55 -22.53 0.42
C GLY A 66 -4.30 -22.18 1.23
N ILE A 67 -4.43 -22.06 2.57
CA ILE A 67 -3.29 -21.86 3.48
C ILE A 67 -2.32 -23.06 3.47
N SER A 68 -2.84 -24.26 3.17
CA SER A 68 -2.07 -25.49 3.14
C SER A 68 -1.31 -25.65 1.81
N LEU A 69 -1.96 -25.32 0.69
CA LEU A 69 -1.45 -25.52 -0.68
C LEU A 69 -0.47 -24.43 -1.13
N TYR A 70 -0.64 -23.18 -0.68
CA TYR A 70 0.16 -22.05 -1.15
C TYR A 70 1.57 -22.02 -0.53
N ARG A 71 2.38 -23.02 -0.86
CA ARG A 71 3.75 -23.22 -0.35
C ARG A 71 4.66 -23.86 -1.41
N PRO A 72 5.99 -23.66 -1.35
CA PRO A 72 6.93 -24.33 -2.24
C PRO A 72 6.78 -25.86 -2.16
N GLY A 73 6.45 -26.50 -3.29
CA GLY A 73 6.13 -27.93 -3.36
C GLY A 73 4.67 -28.17 -3.75
N PRO A 74 3.71 -28.09 -2.80
CA PRO A 74 2.29 -28.35 -3.06
C PRO A 74 1.63 -27.34 -3.99
N MET A 75 2.26 -26.19 -4.26
CA MET A 75 1.80 -25.23 -5.27
C MET A 75 1.58 -25.85 -6.66
N ALA A 76 2.31 -26.93 -7.02
CA ALA A 76 2.12 -27.62 -8.29
C ALA A 76 0.74 -28.29 -8.42
N GLU A 77 0.08 -28.59 -7.30
CA GLU A 77 -1.25 -29.21 -7.27
C GLU A 77 -2.40 -28.20 -7.26
N ILE A 78 -2.11 -26.89 -7.12
CA ILE A 78 -3.11 -25.83 -7.13
C ILE A 78 -3.99 -25.86 -8.40
N PRO A 79 -3.45 -25.99 -9.63
CA PRO A 79 -4.27 -26.05 -10.83
C PRO A 79 -5.26 -27.22 -10.82
N ARG A 80 -4.83 -28.39 -10.29
CA ARG A 80 -5.67 -29.58 -10.16
C ARG A 80 -6.77 -29.40 -9.11
N TYR A 81 -6.45 -28.75 -7.99
CA TYR A 81 -7.45 -28.40 -6.98
C TYR A 81 -8.52 -27.46 -7.56
N ILE A 82 -8.10 -26.41 -8.25
CA ILE A 82 -9.01 -25.43 -8.87
C ILE A 82 -9.87 -26.09 -9.95
N SER A 83 -9.30 -26.95 -10.79
CA SER A 83 -10.08 -27.66 -11.82
C SER A 83 -11.11 -28.59 -11.20
N GLY A 84 -10.72 -29.36 -10.17
CA GLY A 84 -11.62 -30.25 -9.45
C GLY A 84 -12.72 -29.51 -8.70
N LYS A 85 -12.45 -28.30 -8.19
CA LYS A 85 -13.47 -27.44 -7.60
C LYS A 85 -14.49 -26.94 -8.63
N ARG A 86 -14.03 -26.51 -9.81
CA ARG A 86 -14.90 -25.99 -10.88
C ARG A 86 -15.77 -27.08 -11.50
N ASP A 87 -15.21 -28.27 -11.67
CA ASP A 87 -15.94 -29.45 -12.13
C ASP A 87 -15.67 -30.66 -11.23
N PRO A 88 -16.45 -30.83 -10.14
CA PRO A 88 -16.30 -31.96 -9.23
C PRO A 88 -16.50 -33.32 -9.90
N LYS A 89 -17.19 -33.40 -11.04
CA LYS A 89 -17.43 -34.66 -11.77
C LYS A 89 -16.22 -35.11 -12.58
N SER A 90 -15.28 -34.22 -12.85
CA SER A 90 -14.02 -34.53 -13.53
C SER A 90 -12.98 -35.21 -12.63
N VAL A 91 -13.23 -35.27 -11.33
CA VAL A 91 -12.31 -35.85 -10.35
C VAL A 91 -12.36 -37.37 -10.42
N GLU A 92 -11.32 -37.97 -10.98
CA GLU A 92 -11.15 -39.43 -10.99
C GLU A 92 -10.45 -39.91 -9.72
N TYR A 93 -11.08 -40.86 -9.02
CA TYR A 93 -10.49 -41.56 -7.88
C TYR A 93 -9.96 -42.92 -8.29
N ILE A 94 -8.77 -43.30 -7.80
CA ILE A 94 -8.15 -44.61 -8.11
C ILE A 94 -9.04 -45.77 -7.64
N VAL A 95 -9.70 -45.58 -6.49
CA VAL A 95 -10.71 -46.50 -5.95
C VAL A 95 -11.88 -45.69 -5.35
N PRO A 96 -13.12 -46.19 -5.38
CA PRO A 96 -14.30 -45.47 -4.85
C PRO A 96 -14.19 -45.09 -3.37
N GLU A 97 -13.47 -45.88 -2.56
CA GLU A 97 -13.32 -45.65 -1.13
C GLU A 97 -12.57 -44.35 -0.80
N LEU A 98 -11.71 -43.87 -1.74
CA LEU A 98 -10.97 -42.62 -1.60
C LEU A 98 -11.86 -41.38 -1.71
N GLU A 99 -12.99 -41.46 -2.41
CA GLU A 99 -13.89 -40.34 -2.61
C GLU A 99 -14.32 -39.73 -1.26
N ASN A 100 -14.69 -40.57 -0.30
CA ASN A 100 -15.11 -40.13 1.03
C ASN A 100 -14.02 -39.41 1.85
N ILE A 101 -12.75 -39.53 1.46
CA ILE A 101 -11.60 -38.94 2.18
C ILE A 101 -11.10 -37.69 1.45
N LEU A 102 -11.13 -37.73 0.11
CA LEU A 102 -10.52 -36.72 -0.76
C LEU A 102 -11.55 -35.80 -1.42
N ASN A 103 -12.85 -36.03 -1.26
CA ASN A 103 -13.91 -35.15 -1.80
C ASN A 103 -13.77 -33.71 -1.31
N VAL A 104 -13.43 -33.52 -0.03
CA VAL A 104 -13.21 -32.20 0.59
C VAL A 104 -12.01 -31.45 0.01
N THR A 105 -11.17 -32.11 -0.79
CA THR A 105 -10.01 -31.53 -1.47
C THR A 105 -9.98 -31.87 -2.96
N TYR A 106 -11.14 -32.20 -3.54
CA TYR A 106 -11.32 -32.47 -4.96
C TYR A 106 -10.32 -33.51 -5.53
N GLY A 107 -10.05 -34.57 -4.77
CA GLY A 107 -9.14 -35.65 -5.17
C GLY A 107 -7.65 -35.36 -5.01
N VAL A 108 -7.29 -34.17 -4.52
CA VAL A 108 -5.90 -33.79 -4.20
C VAL A 108 -5.60 -34.17 -2.76
N MET A 109 -4.48 -34.84 -2.48
CA MET A 109 -4.03 -35.05 -1.10
C MET A 109 -3.41 -33.75 -0.58
N VAL A 110 -3.88 -33.28 0.58
CA VAL A 110 -3.43 -32.00 1.19
C VAL A 110 -3.05 -32.18 2.66
N TYR A 111 -3.70 -33.10 3.37
CA TYR A 111 -3.56 -33.22 4.81
C TYR A 111 -2.86 -34.51 5.25
N GLN A 112 -2.12 -34.43 6.36
CA GLN A 112 -1.57 -35.59 7.04
C GLN A 112 -2.67 -36.54 7.53
N GLU A 113 -3.78 -35.98 7.98
CA GLU A 113 -4.96 -36.69 8.45
C GLU A 113 -5.61 -37.49 7.32
N GLN A 114 -5.58 -37.00 6.08
CA GLN A 114 -6.07 -37.76 4.92
C GLN A 114 -5.22 -39.01 4.68
N VAL A 115 -3.89 -38.91 4.76
CA VAL A 115 -2.98 -40.07 4.63
C VAL A 115 -3.28 -41.11 5.72
N MET A 116 -3.47 -40.64 6.96
CA MET A 116 -3.85 -41.53 8.07
C MET A 116 -5.20 -42.20 7.82
N GLU A 117 -6.19 -41.48 7.30
CA GLU A 117 -7.51 -42.03 6.98
C GLU A 117 -7.47 -43.02 5.82
N ILE A 118 -6.64 -42.78 4.80
CA ILE A 118 -6.44 -43.70 3.67
C ILE A 118 -5.91 -45.04 4.15
N VAL A 119 -4.84 -45.07 4.94
CA VAL A 119 -4.28 -46.35 5.42
C VAL A 119 -5.21 -47.09 6.38
N ARG A 120 -6.02 -46.35 7.14
CA ARG A 120 -7.03 -46.94 8.02
C ARG A 120 -8.20 -47.53 7.22
N LYS A 121 -8.72 -46.81 6.24
CA LYS A 121 -9.92 -47.22 5.49
C LYS A 121 -9.62 -48.28 4.43
N LEU A 122 -8.50 -48.15 3.72
CA LEU A 122 -8.13 -49.08 2.64
C LEU A 122 -7.45 -50.33 3.16
N ALA A 123 -6.55 -50.22 4.15
CA ALA A 123 -5.77 -51.36 4.65
C ALA A 123 -6.16 -51.83 6.05
N GLY A 124 -7.04 -51.12 6.76
CA GLY A 124 -7.50 -51.49 8.11
C GLY A 124 -6.52 -51.18 9.23
N TYR A 125 -5.64 -50.19 9.05
CA TYR A 125 -4.70 -49.78 10.10
C TYR A 125 -5.42 -49.26 11.35
N SER A 126 -4.78 -49.44 12.51
CA SER A 126 -5.20 -48.75 13.75
C SER A 126 -4.80 -47.27 13.72
N MET A 127 -5.44 -46.44 14.56
CA MET A 127 -5.10 -45.02 14.67
C MET A 127 -3.63 -44.82 15.05
N GLY A 128 -3.13 -45.59 16.03
CA GLY A 128 -1.73 -45.54 16.45
C GLY A 128 -0.76 -45.92 15.34
N ARG A 129 -1.06 -46.96 14.57
CA ARG A 129 -0.21 -47.39 13.45
C ARG A 129 -0.23 -46.38 12.29
N SER A 130 -1.37 -45.78 11.99
CA SER A 130 -1.46 -44.74 10.97
C SER A 130 -0.58 -43.51 11.27
N ASP A 131 -0.43 -43.13 12.55
CA ASP A 131 0.50 -42.07 12.95
C ASP A 131 1.97 -42.49 12.79
N LEU A 132 2.30 -43.77 13.01
CA LEU A 132 3.64 -44.30 12.72
C LEU A 132 3.97 -44.18 11.23
N VAL A 133 3.03 -44.51 10.35
CA VAL A 133 3.18 -44.33 8.89
C VAL A 133 3.42 -42.86 8.55
N ARG A 134 2.59 -41.95 9.05
CA ARG A 134 2.77 -40.49 8.88
C ARG A 134 4.16 -40.01 9.31
N ARG A 135 4.65 -40.48 10.47
CA ARG A 135 5.99 -40.14 10.99
C ARG A 135 7.11 -40.74 10.14
N ALA A 136 6.95 -41.96 9.64
CA ALA A 136 7.92 -42.64 8.78
C ALA A 136 8.05 -41.91 7.42
N MET A 137 6.91 -41.54 6.85
CA MET A 137 6.77 -40.72 5.65
C MET A 137 7.47 -39.36 5.79
N SER A 138 7.21 -38.65 6.90
CA SER A 138 7.85 -37.35 7.17
C SER A 138 9.38 -37.43 7.31
N LYS A 139 9.91 -38.57 7.79
CA LYS A 139 11.35 -38.79 8.02
C LYS A 139 12.08 -39.45 6.85
N LYS A 140 11.40 -39.71 5.72
CA LYS A 140 11.97 -40.33 4.51
C LYS A 140 12.77 -41.62 4.78
N LYS A 141 12.30 -42.46 5.69
CA LYS A 141 12.98 -43.72 6.04
C LYS A 141 12.67 -44.80 5.01
N HIS A 142 13.44 -44.85 3.91
CA HIS A 142 13.21 -45.77 2.79
C HIS A 142 12.94 -47.24 3.19
N LYS A 143 13.76 -47.81 4.09
CA LYS A 143 13.57 -49.20 4.56
C LYS A 143 12.21 -49.43 5.24
N VAL A 144 11.82 -48.49 6.11
CA VAL A 144 10.54 -48.56 6.83
C VAL A 144 9.37 -48.36 5.87
N MET A 145 9.54 -47.51 4.85
CA MET A 145 8.52 -47.26 3.83
C MET A 145 8.29 -48.47 2.91
N GLU A 146 9.33 -49.22 2.56
CA GLU A 146 9.18 -50.46 1.79
C GLU A 146 8.49 -51.56 2.60
N GLU A 147 8.81 -51.68 3.89
CA GLU A 147 8.10 -52.58 4.81
C GLU A 147 6.63 -52.17 4.94
N GLU A 148 6.35 -50.89 5.16
CA GLU A 148 4.98 -50.39 5.26
C GLU A 148 4.22 -50.47 3.93
N ARG A 149 4.89 -50.41 2.76
CA ARG A 149 4.24 -50.70 1.47
C ARG A 149 3.73 -52.13 1.43
N LYS A 150 4.55 -53.10 1.86
CA LYS A 150 4.15 -54.51 1.90
C LYS A 150 2.98 -54.71 2.86
N ASN A 151 3.07 -54.12 4.05
CA ASN A 151 2.02 -54.19 5.05
C ASN A 151 0.70 -53.55 4.56
N PHE A 152 0.77 -52.43 3.84
CA PHE A 152 -0.39 -51.77 3.27
C PHE A 152 -1.11 -52.64 2.23
N ILE A 153 -0.36 -53.36 1.39
CA ILE A 153 -0.92 -54.19 0.32
C ILE A 153 -1.42 -55.54 0.86
N TYR A 154 -0.57 -56.25 1.59
CA TYR A 154 -0.78 -57.66 1.98
C TYR A 154 -1.34 -57.85 3.40
N GLY A 155 -1.25 -56.82 4.24
CA GLY A 155 -1.64 -56.89 5.64
C GLY A 155 -0.51 -57.39 6.55
N ILE A 156 -0.83 -57.54 7.84
CA ILE A 156 0.06 -58.01 8.90
C ILE A 156 -0.69 -59.03 9.73
N GLU A 157 -0.02 -60.15 9.98
CA GLU A 157 -0.50 -61.22 10.86
C GLU A 157 0.44 -61.32 12.06
N ASP A 158 -0.15 -61.47 13.24
CA ASP A 158 0.58 -61.72 14.48
C ASP A 158 1.09 -63.18 14.53
N GLU A 159 2.01 -63.48 15.45
CA GLU A 159 2.62 -64.82 15.62
C GLU A 159 1.57 -65.92 15.87
N ASN A 160 0.39 -65.54 16.35
CA ASN A 160 -0.75 -66.42 16.60
C ASN A 160 -1.71 -66.58 15.40
N GLY A 161 -1.37 -66.02 14.23
CA GLY A 161 -2.20 -66.06 13.01
C GLY A 161 -3.39 -65.08 13.03
N ASN A 162 -3.46 -64.19 14.02
CA ASN A 162 -4.48 -63.14 14.08
C ASN A 162 -4.14 -62.00 13.14
N ILE A 163 -5.13 -61.50 12.41
CA ILE A 163 -4.97 -60.39 11.47
C ILE A 163 -4.87 -59.09 12.28
N GLU A 164 -3.68 -58.49 12.36
CA GLU A 164 -3.46 -57.17 12.97
C GLU A 164 -3.87 -56.06 12.00
N VAL A 165 -3.53 -56.25 10.71
CA VAL A 165 -3.88 -55.34 9.61
C VAL A 165 -4.40 -56.19 8.44
N PRO A 166 -5.65 -56.02 8.00
CA PRO A 166 -6.20 -56.76 6.85
C PRO A 166 -5.43 -56.58 5.54
N GLY A 167 -4.94 -55.37 5.26
CA GLY A 167 -4.32 -55.03 3.98
C GLY A 167 -5.34 -54.76 2.86
N CYS A 168 -4.91 -54.03 1.84
CA CYS A 168 -5.76 -53.62 0.71
C CYS A 168 -6.36 -54.80 -0.06
N LEU A 169 -5.60 -55.88 -0.25
CA LEU A 169 -6.06 -57.06 -0.99
C LEU A 169 -7.24 -57.75 -0.32
N ARG A 170 -7.25 -57.85 1.01
CA ARG A 170 -8.35 -58.47 1.77
C ARG A 170 -9.60 -57.60 1.78
N ASN A 171 -9.44 -56.30 1.56
CA ASN A 171 -10.52 -55.31 1.46
C ASN A 171 -11.04 -55.11 0.03
N GLY A 172 -10.62 -55.95 -0.93
CA GLY A 172 -11.12 -55.91 -2.31
C GLY A 172 -10.42 -54.93 -3.25
N ILE A 173 -9.31 -54.33 -2.82
CA ILE A 173 -8.52 -53.38 -3.62
C ILE A 173 -7.39 -54.13 -4.34
N SER A 174 -7.25 -53.93 -5.64
CA SER A 174 -6.20 -54.59 -6.43
C SER A 174 -4.79 -54.16 -6.00
N ALA A 175 -3.82 -55.05 -6.12
CA ALA A 175 -2.43 -54.74 -5.81
C ALA A 175 -1.89 -53.57 -6.66
N GLU A 176 -2.32 -53.44 -7.91
CA GLU A 176 -1.92 -52.32 -8.79
C GLU A 176 -2.46 -50.98 -8.28
N ALA A 177 -3.75 -50.94 -7.91
CA ALA A 177 -4.37 -49.74 -7.35
C ALA A 177 -3.71 -49.37 -6.01
N ALA A 178 -3.50 -50.35 -5.12
CA ALA A 178 -2.84 -50.13 -3.83
C ALA A 178 -1.40 -49.60 -3.98
N ASN A 179 -0.62 -50.11 -4.95
CA ASN A 179 0.70 -49.58 -5.24
C ASN A 179 0.64 -48.13 -5.71
N LYS A 180 -0.22 -47.80 -6.68
CA LYS A 180 -0.39 -46.42 -7.16
C LYS A 180 -0.78 -45.45 -6.05
N ILE A 181 -1.69 -45.85 -5.17
CA ILE A 181 -2.11 -45.03 -4.02
C ILE A 181 -0.93 -44.81 -3.07
N PHE A 182 -0.14 -45.86 -2.80
CA PHE A 182 1.03 -45.73 -1.93
C PHE A 182 2.13 -44.85 -2.54
N ASP A 183 2.35 -44.93 -3.85
CA ASP A 183 3.24 -44.03 -4.59
C ASP A 183 2.79 -42.57 -4.42
N SER A 184 1.51 -42.29 -4.66
CA SER A 184 0.94 -40.95 -4.50
C SER A 184 1.05 -40.44 -3.04
N MET A 185 0.84 -41.31 -2.04
CA MET A 185 1.03 -40.95 -0.63
C MET A 185 2.50 -40.60 -0.33
N MET A 186 3.45 -41.31 -0.92
CA MET A 186 4.88 -41.12 -0.70
C MET A 186 5.40 -39.83 -1.34
N ASP A 187 4.93 -39.51 -2.55
CA ASP A 187 5.23 -38.24 -3.22
C ASP A 187 4.67 -37.06 -2.41
N PHE A 188 3.45 -37.20 -1.90
CA PHE A 188 2.78 -36.16 -1.13
C PHE A 188 3.32 -35.99 0.30
N ALA A 189 3.81 -37.06 0.93
CA ALA A 189 4.28 -37.08 2.32
C ALA A 189 5.28 -35.97 2.66
N SER A 190 6.11 -35.54 1.70
CA SER A 190 7.09 -34.47 1.89
C SER A 190 6.44 -33.09 2.09
N TYR A 191 5.18 -32.93 1.70
CA TYR A 191 4.46 -31.65 1.66
C TYR A 191 3.14 -31.68 2.44
N ALA A 192 2.83 -32.81 3.10
CA ALA A 192 1.60 -33.00 3.86
C ALA A 192 1.48 -32.01 5.03
N PHE A 193 0.36 -31.28 5.04
CA PHE A 193 0.11 -30.27 6.06
C PHE A 193 -0.80 -30.80 7.19
N ASN A 194 -0.66 -30.26 8.40
CA ASN A 194 -1.49 -30.67 9.52
C ASN A 194 -2.83 -29.92 9.47
N LYS A 195 -3.94 -30.65 9.29
CA LYS A 195 -5.27 -30.06 9.13
C LYS A 195 -5.72 -29.32 10.39
N SER A 196 -5.46 -29.86 11.59
CA SER A 196 -5.87 -29.18 12.83
C SER A 196 -5.24 -27.80 13.00
N HIS A 197 -3.96 -27.66 12.67
CA HIS A 197 -3.26 -26.38 12.67
C HIS A 197 -3.79 -25.46 11.58
N ALA A 198 -4.01 -25.97 10.37
CA ALA A 198 -4.58 -25.19 9.27
C ALA A 198 -5.98 -24.64 9.62
N ALA A 199 -6.84 -25.48 10.19
CA ALA A 199 -8.20 -25.15 10.58
C ALA A 199 -8.24 -24.05 11.64
N ALA A 200 -7.44 -24.17 12.71
CA ALA A 200 -7.39 -23.16 13.76
C ALA A 200 -6.97 -21.77 13.22
N TYR A 201 -6.01 -21.73 12.29
CA TYR A 201 -5.56 -20.48 11.67
C TYR A 201 -6.56 -19.95 10.63
N ALA A 202 -7.25 -20.84 9.91
CA ALA A 202 -8.29 -20.47 8.96
C ALA A 202 -9.49 -19.81 9.66
N VAL A 203 -9.86 -20.26 10.87
CA VAL A 203 -10.89 -19.61 11.70
C VAL A 203 -10.49 -18.15 12.00
N ILE A 204 -9.25 -17.90 12.38
CA ILE A 204 -8.75 -16.53 12.60
C ILE A 204 -8.78 -15.73 11.29
N GLY A 205 -8.35 -16.35 10.17
CA GLY A 205 -8.44 -15.77 8.84
C GLY A 205 -9.87 -15.32 8.52
N PHE A 206 -10.85 -16.20 8.71
CA PHE A 206 -12.27 -15.92 8.51
C PHE A 206 -12.78 -14.82 9.45
N GLN A 207 -12.47 -14.87 10.75
CA GLN A 207 -12.84 -13.82 11.71
C GLN A 207 -12.30 -12.44 11.29
N THR A 208 -11.05 -12.37 10.82
CA THR A 208 -10.49 -11.11 10.32
C THR A 208 -11.14 -10.65 9.02
N ALA A 209 -11.47 -11.58 8.11
CA ALA A 209 -12.19 -11.26 6.89
C ALA A 209 -13.62 -10.76 7.18
N TYR A 210 -14.31 -11.35 8.16
CA TYR A 210 -15.62 -10.91 8.62
C TYR A 210 -15.58 -9.46 9.13
N LEU A 211 -14.60 -9.13 9.99
CA LEU A 211 -14.41 -7.77 10.48
C LEU A 211 -14.11 -6.79 9.34
N MET A 212 -13.26 -7.18 8.39
CA MET A 212 -12.96 -6.36 7.23
C MET A 212 -14.17 -6.16 6.32
N ARG A 213 -15.05 -7.16 6.16
CA ARG A 213 -16.25 -7.06 5.32
C ARG A 213 -17.29 -6.11 5.90
N TYR A 214 -17.60 -6.24 7.19
CA TYR A 214 -18.73 -5.54 7.82
C TYR A 214 -18.35 -4.28 8.59
N TYR A 215 -17.12 -4.23 9.09
CA TYR A 215 -16.60 -3.13 9.92
C TYR A 215 -15.19 -2.71 9.46
N PRO A 216 -15.01 -2.37 8.16
CA PRO A 216 -13.69 -2.08 7.60
C PRO A 216 -13.02 -0.88 8.27
N VAL A 217 -13.79 0.14 8.68
CA VAL A 217 -13.25 1.37 9.30
C VAL A 217 -12.59 1.05 10.64
N GLU A 218 -13.30 0.35 11.53
CA GLU A 218 -12.81 -0.05 12.85
C GLU A 218 -11.72 -1.11 12.75
N PHE A 219 -11.87 -2.06 11.82
CA PHE A 219 -10.86 -3.09 11.59
C PHE A 219 -9.54 -2.49 11.08
N LEU A 220 -9.59 -1.61 10.08
CA LEU A 220 -8.38 -0.94 9.56
C LEU A 220 -7.75 -0.03 10.61
N ALA A 221 -8.52 0.69 11.42
CA ALA A 221 -7.98 1.46 12.54
C ALA A 221 -7.26 0.56 13.57
N ALA A 222 -7.81 -0.61 13.86
CA ALA A 222 -7.15 -1.60 14.71
C ALA A 222 -5.87 -2.18 14.06
N MET A 223 -5.89 -2.41 12.74
CA MET A 223 -4.70 -2.85 12.00
C MET A 223 -3.60 -1.78 12.02
N LEU A 224 -3.95 -0.52 11.77
CA LEU A 224 -3.03 0.62 11.88
C LEU A 224 -2.39 0.70 13.27
N ASN A 225 -3.19 0.48 14.32
CA ASN A 225 -2.69 0.42 15.69
C ASN A 225 -1.70 -0.73 15.94
N SER A 226 -1.88 -1.87 15.28
CA SER A 226 -0.97 -3.02 15.42
C SER A 226 0.40 -2.81 14.78
N VAL A 227 0.48 -1.93 13.77
CA VAL A 227 1.71 -1.65 13.00
C VAL A 227 2.25 -0.23 13.18
N MET A 228 1.83 0.52 14.22
CA MET A 228 2.24 1.91 14.44
C MET A 228 3.76 2.16 14.43
N GLY A 229 4.56 1.14 14.79
CA GLY A 229 6.03 1.23 14.75
C GLY A 229 6.66 1.06 13.36
N ASN A 230 5.88 0.74 12.34
CA ASN A 230 6.35 0.51 10.97
C ASN A 230 5.63 1.47 10.00
N SER A 231 6.31 2.57 9.66
CA SER A 231 5.78 3.60 8.77
C SER A 231 5.36 3.06 7.40
N ASP A 232 6.10 2.09 6.84
CA ASP A 232 5.80 1.57 5.50
C ASP A 232 4.46 0.81 5.50
N LYS A 233 4.20 0.01 6.54
CA LYS A 233 2.95 -0.72 6.72
C LYS A 233 1.78 0.20 7.06
N VAL A 234 2.03 1.25 7.86
CA VAL A 234 1.02 2.31 8.11
C VAL A 234 0.61 2.97 6.79
N SER A 235 1.58 3.33 5.94
CA SER A 235 1.30 3.92 4.63
C SER A 235 0.55 2.98 3.69
N GLU A 236 0.85 1.68 3.73
CA GLU A 236 0.13 0.65 2.96
C GLU A 236 -1.34 0.53 3.37
N TYR A 237 -1.63 0.47 4.67
CA TYR A 237 -3.01 0.37 5.17
C TYR A 237 -3.81 1.66 4.98
N ILE A 238 -3.19 2.84 5.11
CA ILE A 238 -3.88 4.11 4.84
C ILE A 238 -4.30 4.21 3.38
N ARG A 239 -3.40 3.90 2.43
CA ARG A 239 -3.75 3.85 1.00
C ARG A 239 -4.85 2.83 0.71
N SER A 240 -4.84 1.70 1.42
CA SER A 240 -5.89 0.69 1.27
C SER A 240 -7.23 1.17 1.83
N ALA A 241 -7.23 1.91 2.93
CA ALA A 241 -8.41 2.56 3.49
C ALA A 241 -9.01 3.58 2.50
N GLU A 242 -8.17 4.42 1.90
CA GLU A 242 -8.59 5.41 0.88
C GLU A 242 -9.20 4.74 -0.36
N LYS A 243 -8.62 3.63 -0.83
CA LYS A 243 -9.20 2.82 -1.94
C LYS A 243 -10.57 2.25 -1.61
N LEU A 244 -10.87 2.01 -0.33
CA LEU A 244 -12.18 1.58 0.15
C LEU A 244 -13.13 2.76 0.42
N GLY A 245 -12.71 3.99 0.12
CA GLY A 245 -13.47 5.21 0.37
C GLY A 245 -13.46 5.67 1.82
N ILE A 246 -12.56 5.13 2.65
CA ILE A 246 -12.46 5.46 4.08
C ILE A 246 -11.48 6.61 4.24
N GLN A 247 -11.98 7.74 4.75
CA GLN A 247 -11.16 8.93 4.92
C GLN A 247 -10.27 8.83 6.16
N VAL A 248 -8.96 8.98 5.97
CA VAL A 248 -7.98 9.09 7.06
C VAL A 248 -7.64 10.57 7.28
N LEU A 249 -8.11 11.12 8.38
CA LEU A 249 -7.91 12.53 8.73
C LEU A 249 -6.53 12.76 9.34
N PRO A 250 -5.90 13.92 9.07
CA PRO A 250 -4.60 14.27 9.65
C PRO A 250 -4.62 14.32 11.17
N PRO A 251 -3.45 14.15 11.81
CA PRO A 251 -3.33 14.28 13.26
C PRO A 251 -3.69 15.70 13.68
N ASP A 252 -4.37 15.82 14.81
CA ASP A 252 -4.77 17.11 15.37
C ASP A 252 -4.54 17.14 16.88
N ILE A 253 -3.97 18.24 17.39
CA ILE A 253 -3.57 18.33 18.81
C ILE A 253 -4.78 18.30 19.76
N ASN A 254 -5.94 18.73 19.29
CA ASN A 254 -7.18 18.82 20.04
C ASN A 254 -8.08 17.60 19.88
N GLU A 255 -7.89 16.76 18.85
CA GLU A 255 -8.74 15.60 18.59
C GLU A 255 -8.01 14.25 18.60
N SER A 256 -6.74 14.19 18.22
CA SER A 256 -5.99 12.93 18.15
C SER A 256 -5.58 12.41 19.54
N TYR A 257 -5.35 11.11 19.61
CA TYR A 257 -4.83 10.38 20.79
C TYR A 257 -3.57 9.60 20.38
N THR A 258 -3.04 8.77 21.29
CA THR A 258 -1.89 7.89 21.02
C THR A 258 -2.15 6.96 19.85
N LYS A 259 -3.27 6.23 19.90
CA LYS A 259 -3.72 5.28 18.89
C LYS A 259 -4.56 5.98 17.81
N PHE A 260 -4.64 5.38 16.63
CA PHE A 260 -5.66 5.70 15.64
C PHE A 260 -7.05 5.51 16.25
N THR A 261 -7.93 6.47 16.00
CA THR A 261 -9.29 6.48 16.56
C THR A 261 -10.31 6.56 15.43
N VAL A 262 -11.51 6.05 15.67
CA VAL A 262 -12.61 6.05 14.70
C VAL A 262 -13.71 6.98 15.18
N LYS A 263 -14.27 7.76 14.25
CA LYS A 263 -15.44 8.58 14.48
C LYS A 263 -16.34 8.52 13.25
N GLY A 264 -17.48 7.86 13.38
CA GLY A 264 -18.35 7.57 12.22
C GLY A 264 -17.59 6.73 11.20
N ASP A 265 -17.56 7.20 9.95
CA ASP A 265 -16.86 6.53 8.84
C ASP A 265 -15.44 7.07 8.57
N THR A 266 -14.87 7.79 9.54
CA THR A 266 -13.54 8.39 9.41
C THR A 266 -12.56 7.86 10.44
N ILE A 267 -11.31 7.72 10.03
CA ILE A 267 -10.19 7.34 10.90
C ILE A 267 -9.37 8.59 11.17
N ARG A 268 -9.12 8.92 12.43
CA ARG A 268 -8.22 10.01 12.83
C ARG A 268 -6.84 9.45 13.12
N PHE A 269 -5.82 10.09 12.53
CA PHE A 269 -4.42 9.68 12.69
C PHE A 269 -3.98 9.72 14.17
N GLY A 270 -3.35 8.63 14.63
CA GLY A 270 -2.82 8.52 15.98
C GLY A 270 -1.46 9.22 16.09
N MET A 271 -1.30 10.14 17.05
CA MET A 271 -0.05 10.89 17.22
C MET A 271 1.14 9.98 17.61
N GLY A 272 0.88 8.77 18.13
CA GLY A 272 1.92 7.81 18.45
C GLY A 272 2.60 7.18 17.23
N ALA A 273 2.03 7.31 16.03
CA ALA A 273 2.65 6.87 14.78
C ALA A 273 3.59 7.92 14.17
N ILE A 274 3.68 9.11 14.75
CA ILE A 274 4.57 10.18 14.29
C ILE A 274 6.01 9.89 14.72
N LYS A 275 6.94 9.95 13.77
CA LYS A 275 8.37 9.74 14.02
C LYS A 275 8.89 10.74 15.05
N ASN A 276 9.70 10.27 16.00
CA ASN A 276 10.25 11.02 17.14
C ASN A 276 9.22 11.47 18.20
N VAL A 277 7.97 11.02 18.15
CA VAL A 277 6.95 11.29 19.18
C VAL A 277 6.75 10.01 19.99
N GLY A 278 7.11 10.05 21.28
CA GLY A 278 6.95 8.90 22.18
C GLY A 278 5.51 8.76 22.68
N VAL A 279 5.09 7.53 23.00
CA VAL A 279 3.76 7.24 23.56
C VAL A 279 3.47 8.10 24.81
N ASN A 280 4.44 8.19 25.73
CA ASN A 280 4.31 8.99 26.95
C ASN A 280 4.10 10.50 26.68
N VAL A 281 4.66 11.02 25.59
CA VAL A 281 4.46 12.42 25.17
C VAL A 281 3.00 12.63 24.78
N VAL A 282 2.45 11.73 23.96
CA VAL A 282 1.06 11.83 23.50
C VAL A 282 0.08 11.62 24.65
N GLU A 283 0.32 10.66 25.53
CA GLU A 283 -0.52 10.44 26.71
C GLU A 283 -0.54 11.66 27.63
N ASN A 284 0.60 12.35 27.81
CA ASN A 284 0.65 13.59 28.56
C ASN A 284 -0.17 14.70 27.88
N ILE A 285 -0.08 14.83 26.56
CA ILE A 285 -0.86 15.80 25.78
C ILE A 285 -2.37 15.52 25.94
N ALA A 286 -2.78 14.28 25.75
CA ALA A 286 -4.18 13.87 25.87
C ALA A 286 -4.70 14.11 27.30
N LYS A 287 -3.95 13.69 28.33
CA LYS A 287 -4.30 13.93 29.73
C LYS A 287 -4.42 15.42 30.05
N SER A 288 -3.46 16.22 29.59
CA SER A 288 -3.47 17.67 29.82
C SER A 288 -4.67 18.35 29.13
N ARG A 289 -5.02 17.90 27.93
CA ARG A 289 -6.22 18.37 27.22
C ARG A 289 -7.51 17.99 27.96
N ASP A 290 -7.59 16.77 28.45
CA ASP A 290 -8.78 16.27 29.13
C ASP A 290 -8.98 16.96 30.51
N GLU A 291 -7.90 17.32 31.20
CA GLU A 291 -7.93 18.05 32.49
C GLU A 291 -8.06 19.57 32.34
N LYS A 292 -7.38 20.19 31.36
CA LYS A 292 -7.23 21.66 31.25
C LYS A 292 -7.94 22.26 30.03
N GLY A 293 -8.65 21.44 29.26
CA GLY A 293 -9.38 21.85 28.05
C GLY A 293 -8.49 22.01 26.81
N ARG A 294 -9.13 22.38 25.68
CA ARG A 294 -8.50 22.50 24.36
C ARG A 294 -7.35 23.51 24.32
N PHE A 295 -6.39 23.26 23.44
CA PHE A 295 -5.27 24.14 23.15
C PHE A 295 -5.68 25.23 22.16
N THR A 296 -5.48 26.49 22.52
CA THR A 296 -5.83 27.66 21.68
C THR A 296 -4.64 28.28 20.96
N SER A 297 -3.42 28.05 21.45
CA SER A 297 -2.18 28.57 20.88
C SER A 297 -0.99 27.67 21.26
N LEU A 298 0.15 27.87 20.60
CA LEU A 298 1.39 27.17 20.97
C LEU A 298 1.86 27.53 22.39
N MET A 299 1.61 28.77 22.84
CA MET A 299 1.89 29.16 24.23
C MET A 299 1.03 28.39 25.22
N ASP A 300 -0.27 28.33 24.94
CA ASP A 300 -1.25 27.62 25.77
C ASP A 300 -0.90 26.13 25.85
N PHE A 301 -0.48 25.53 24.73
CA PHE A 301 0.09 24.18 24.68
C PHE A 301 1.29 24.03 25.63
N CYS A 302 2.32 24.86 25.49
CA CYS A 302 3.52 24.78 26.32
C CYS A 302 3.22 25.02 27.82
N ASN A 303 2.25 25.87 28.15
CA ASN A 303 1.84 26.17 29.52
C ASN A 303 1.04 25.02 30.16
N LYS A 304 0.24 24.30 29.39
CA LYS A 304 -0.61 23.21 29.90
C LYS A 304 0.13 21.89 30.04
N ILE A 305 1.07 21.58 29.15
CA ILE A 305 1.79 20.29 29.14
C ILE A 305 2.96 20.23 30.13
N ASP A 306 3.40 19.01 30.44
CA ASP A 306 4.63 18.81 31.20
C ASP A 306 5.87 18.83 30.28
N LEU A 307 6.61 19.93 30.32
CA LEU A 307 7.82 20.14 29.53
C LEU A 307 9.00 19.24 29.96
N SER A 308 8.89 18.51 31.07
CA SER A 308 9.90 17.49 31.43
C SER A 308 9.78 16.24 30.57
N ILE A 309 8.59 15.97 30.04
CA ILE A 309 8.28 14.80 29.19
C ILE A 309 8.37 15.19 27.71
N VAL A 310 7.86 16.37 27.36
CA VAL A 310 7.82 16.85 25.98
C VAL A 310 9.11 17.58 25.61
N ASN A 311 9.92 16.96 24.75
CA ASN A 311 11.18 17.56 24.29
C ASN A 311 11.01 18.39 22.99
N LYS A 312 12.00 19.23 22.67
CA LYS A 312 12.00 20.11 21.48
C LYS A 312 11.83 19.32 20.17
N ARG A 313 12.47 18.15 20.07
CA ARG A 313 12.41 17.30 18.87
C ARG A 313 11.01 16.74 18.64
N SER A 314 10.29 16.35 19.69
CA SER A 314 8.91 15.88 19.58
C SER A 314 7.97 17.01 19.14
N VAL A 315 8.14 18.23 19.66
CA VAL A 315 7.35 19.40 19.22
C VAL A 315 7.64 19.75 17.76
N GLU A 316 8.91 19.74 17.34
CA GLU A 316 9.30 19.94 15.94
C GLU A 316 8.62 18.91 15.02
N SER A 317 8.65 17.62 15.39
CA SER A 317 7.98 16.56 14.65
C SER A 317 6.46 16.73 14.60
N LEU A 318 5.82 17.17 15.70
CA LEU A 318 4.37 17.45 15.74
C LEU A 318 3.99 18.62 14.82
N ILE A 319 4.80 19.68 14.76
CA ILE A 319 4.59 20.82 13.84
C ILE A 319 4.74 20.37 12.39
N LYS A 320 5.81 19.63 12.07
CA LYS A 320 6.08 19.11 10.72
C LYS A 320 4.97 18.16 10.23
N ALA A 321 4.40 17.36 11.13
CA ALA A 321 3.29 16.46 10.85
C ALA A 321 1.91 17.14 10.70
N GLY A 322 1.81 18.47 10.91
CA GLY A 322 0.55 19.20 10.77
C GLY A 322 -0.38 19.17 11.98
N THR A 323 0.09 18.66 13.13
CA THR A 323 -0.73 18.49 14.34
C THR A 323 -1.30 19.81 14.88
N PHE A 324 -0.64 20.93 14.59
CA PHE A 324 -1.00 22.27 15.05
C PHE A 324 -1.79 23.09 14.02
N ASP A 325 -2.15 22.53 12.86
CA ASP A 325 -2.81 23.26 11.78
C ASP A 325 -4.18 23.83 12.21
N SER A 326 -4.87 23.21 13.18
CA SER A 326 -6.13 23.73 13.75
C SER A 326 -5.99 25.05 14.51
N LEU A 327 -4.76 25.43 14.90
CA LEU A 327 -4.48 26.73 15.51
C LEU A 327 -4.47 27.88 14.47
N LYS A 328 -4.55 27.56 13.17
CA LYS A 328 -4.52 28.52 12.05
C LYS A 328 -3.27 29.41 12.03
N VAL A 329 -2.14 28.86 12.46
CA VAL A 329 -0.82 29.51 12.40
C VAL A 329 0.05 28.74 11.41
N TYR A 330 0.80 29.46 10.58
CA TYR A 330 1.67 28.84 9.59
C TYR A 330 2.77 27.99 10.21
N ARG A 331 3.08 26.85 9.59
CA ARG A 331 4.13 25.93 10.05
C ARG A 331 5.50 26.60 10.04
N SER A 332 5.76 27.47 9.06
CA SER A 332 6.98 28.30 9.01
C SER A 332 7.13 29.21 10.23
N GLN A 333 6.03 29.81 10.67
CA GLN A 333 6.01 30.67 11.85
C GLN A 333 6.21 29.85 13.12
N LEU A 334 5.52 28.71 13.25
CA LEU A 334 5.67 27.82 14.40
C LEU A 334 7.11 27.30 14.54
N LEU A 335 7.72 26.80 13.47
CA LEU A 335 9.10 26.30 13.47
C LEU A 335 10.14 27.38 13.79
N SER A 336 9.85 28.66 13.52
CA SER A 336 10.78 29.74 13.84
C SER A 336 10.75 30.17 15.31
N VAL A 337 9.66 29.90 16.04
CA VAL A 337 9.43 30.43 17.40
C VAL A 337 9.34 29.35 18.47
N PHE A 338 9.03 28.09 18.13
CA PHE A 338 8.75 27.04 19.13
C PHE A 338 9.87 26.86 20.17
N GLU A 339 11.14 26.89 19.77
CA GLU A 339 12.26 26.76 20.72
C GLU A 339 12.28 27.90 21.75
N LYS A 340 12.10 29.15 21.29
CA LYS A 340 12.08 30.33 22.15
C LYS A 340 10.92 30.30 23.13
N ILE A 341 9.75 29.81 22.68
CA ILE A 341 8.56 29.67 23.52
C ILE A 341 8.81 28.63 24.60
N MET A 342 9.32 27.44 24.22
CA MET A 342 9.62 26.38 25.18
C MET A 342 10.65 26.82 26.21
N ASP A 343 11.72 27.49 25.79
CA ASP A 343 12.76 28.01 26.69
C ASP A 343 12.21 29.10 27.62
N GLY A 344 11.34 29.98 27.10
CA GLY A 344 10.66 31.01 27.89
C GLY A 344 9.75 30.43 28.97
N VAL A 345 8.90 29.46 28.63
CA VAL A 345 8.00 28.79 29.60
C VAL A 345 8.80 28.00 30.63
N TYR A 346 9.87 27.30 30.21
CA TYR A 346 10.76 26.59 31.14
C TYR A 346 11.40 27.55 32.15
N SER A 347 11.86 28.72 31.68
CA SER A 347 12.46 29.76 32.52
C SER A 347 11.45 30.37 33.50
N GLN A 348 10.22 30.59 33.08
CA GLN A 348 9.13 31.09 33.94
C GLN A 348 8.76 30.07 35.03
N ARG A 349 8.66 28.78 34.68
CA ARG A 349 8.39 27.71 35.67
C ARG A 349 9.50 27.59 36.70
N LYS A 350 10.77 27.72 36.29
CA LYS A 350 11.90 27.68 37.22
C LYS A 350 11.85 28.86 38.22
N LYS A 351 11.52 30.07 37.74
CA LYS A 351 11.34 31.25 38.61
C LYS A 351 10.21 31.06 39.62
N ASN A 352 9.12 30.42 39.23
CA ASN A 352 7.97 30.17 40.12
C ASN A 352 8.24 29.08 41.18
N ILE A 353 9.10 28.09 40.88
CA ILE A 353 9.44 27.00 41.81
C ILE A 353 10.50 27.42 42.85
N ASP A 354 11.42 28.32 42.50
CA ASP A 354 12.53 28.75 43.37
C ASP A 354 12.11 29.65 44.56
N GLY A 355 10.81 29.80 44.84
CA GLY A 355 10.32 30.43 46.08
C GLY A 355 10.67 31.92 46.27
N GLN A 356 11.28 32.56 45.28
CA GLN A 356 11.42 34.00 45.23
C GLN A 356 10.12 34.63 44.73
N MET A 357 9.09 34.62 45.58
CA MET A 357 8.11 35.71 45.55
C MET A 357 8.84 36.98 45.99
N SER A 358 9.57 37.60 45.06
CA SER A 358 10.10 38.93 45.27
C SER A 358 8.91 39.85 45.52
N LEU A 359 8.94 40.66 46.57
CA LEU A 359 7.94 41.68 46.88
C LEU A 359 7.78 42.72 45.73
N PHE A 360 8.71 42.71 44.76
CA PHE A 360 8.63 43.42 43.48
C PHE A 360 7.87 42.69 42.36
N GLY A 361 7.64 41.38 42.47
CA GLY A 361 6.88 40.57 41.51
C GLY A 361 5.37 40.82 41.57
N ALA A 362 4.83 41.15 42.75
CA ALA A 362 3.41 41.47 42.93
C ALA A 362 2.98 42.80 42.25
N LEU A 363 3.94 43.70 41.95
CA LEU A 363 3.70 44.90 41.13
C LEU A 363 3.86 44.62 39.63
N GLN A 364 4.43 43.48 39.27
CA GLN A 364 4.62 43.02 37.90
C GLN A 364 3.50 42.09 37.43
N GLU A 365 2.73 41.50 38.36
CA GLU A 365 1.54 40.69 38.06
C GLU A 365 0.46 41.47 37.28
N GLU A 366 0.36 42.80 37.42
CA GLU A 366 -0.53 43.62 36.56
C GLU A 366 0.00 43.83 35.13
N SER A 367 1.24 43.43 34.84
CA SER A 367 1.88 43.55 33.51
C SER A 367 2.34 42.22 32.90
N GLU A 368 2.13 41.09 33.58
CA GLU A 368 2.40 39.73 33.07
C GLU A 368 1.19 39.09 32.36
N SER A 369 0.08 39.81 32.20
CA SER A 369 -0.98 39.41 31.29
C SER A 369 -0.52 39.63 29.84
N ASN A 370 -0.16 38.51 29.18
CA ASN A 370 0.19 38.36 27.77
C ASN A 370 1.62 38.76 27.39
N LEU A 371 2.55 37.80 27.56
CA LEU A 371 3.59 37.59 26.53
C LEU A 371 2.87 37.26 25.22
N GLU A 372 2.36 38.29 24.53
CA GLU A 372 1.81 38.16 23.19
C GLU A 372 2.97 37.69 22.30
N ILE A 373 2.95 36.41 21.94
CA ILE A 373 3.90 35.87 20.98
C ILE A 373 3.65 36.59 19.67
N ARG A 374 4.59 37.47 19.31
CA ARG A 374 4.64 38.01 17.96
C ARG A 374 5.21 36.92 17.05
N TYR A 375 4.32 36.19 16.40
CA TYR A 375 4.70 35.36 15.27
C TYR A 375 5.36 36.25 14.21
N PRO A 376 6.56 35.89 13.73
CA PRO A 376 7.20 36.67 12.70
C PRO A 376 6.34 36.61 11.44
N ASN A 377 6.25 37.72 10.72
CA ASN A 377 5.50 37.79 9.47
C ASN A 377 6.28 37.10 8.34
N ILE A 378 6.30 35.77 8.38
CA ILE A 378 6.95 34.90 7.40
C ILE A 378 5.84 34.25 6.58
N LYS A 379 6.06 34.17 5.27
CA LYS A 379 5.21 33.40 4.37
C LYS A 379 5.23 31.92 4.75
N GLU A 380 4.14 31.20 4.47
CA GLU A 380 4.12 29.76 4.64
C GLU A 380 5.15 29.08 3.73
N PHE A 381 5.60 27.89 4.11
CA PHE A 381 6.41 27.05 3.23
C PHE A 381 5.67 26.76 1.93
N ASN A 382 6.44 26.63 0.84
CA ASN A 382 5.87 26.08 -0.40
C ASN A 382 5.33 24.67 -0.13
N LYS A 383 4.17 24.34 -0.72
CA LYS A 383 3.46 23.07 -0.59
C LYS A 383 4.38 21.85 -0.71
N LYS A 384 5.33 21.86 -1.64
CA LYS A 384 6.33 20.79 -1.82
C LYS A 384 7.13 20.51 -0.54
N TYR A 385 7.56 21.55 0.17
CA TYR A 385 8.31 21.39 1.43
C TYR A 385 7.40 20.93 2.56
N MET A 386 6.14 21.39 2.63
CA MET A 386 5.18 20.91 3.62
C MET A 386 4.90 19.41 3.47
N LEU A 387 4.62 18.97 2.25
CA LEU A 387 4.40 17.56 1.93
C LEU A 387 5.62 16.69 2.20
N ALA A 388 6.83 17.21 1.92
CA ALA A 388 8.07 16.51 2.27
C ALA A 388 8.23 16.34 3.79
N MET A 389 7.92 17.36 4.58
CA MET A 389 7.94 17.28 6.05
C MET A 389 6.90 16.29 6.60
N GLU A 390 5.70 16.24 5.99
CA GLU A 390 4.67 15.26 6.36
C GLU A 390 5.13 13.83 6.07
N LYS A 391 5.66 13.58 4.87
CA LYS A 391 6.19 12.26 4.50
C LYS A 391 7.35 11.84 5.39
N GLU A 392 8.23 12.77 5.76
CA GLU A 392 9.34 12.49 6.66
C GLU A 392 8.86 12.05 8.06
N MET A 393 7.80 12.68 8.58
CA MET A 393 7.30 12.45 9.94
C MET A 393 6.24 11.35 10.06
N THR A 394 5.40 11.19 9.04
CA THR A 394 4.25 10.28 9.05
C THR A 394 4.36 9.14 8.04
N GLY A 395 5.29 9.23 7.08
CA GLY A 395 5.41 8.28 5.97
C GLY A 395 4.43 8.52 4.82
N LEU A 396 3.60 9.57 4.91
CA LEU A 396 2.50 9.87 3.99
C LEU A 396 2.41 11.35 3.68
N TYR A 397 1.71 11.66 2.60
CA TYR A 397 1.30 13.02 2.27
C TYR A 397 -0.13 13.25 2.79
N MET A 398 -0.29 14.04 3.85
CA MET A 398 -1.57 14.17 4.56
C MET A 398 -2.40 15.37 4.06
N SER A 399 -1.74 16.43 3.58
CA SER A 399 -2.39 17.67 3.13
C SER A 399 -2.62 17.76 1.61
N GLY A 400 -2.38 16.68 0.87
CA GLY A 400 -2.55 16.58 -0.59
C GLY A 400 -1.44 15.75 -1.24
N HIS A 401 -1.42 15.60 -2.56
CA HIS A 401 -0.35 14.88 -3.26
C HIS A 401 0.67 15.87 -3.85
N PRO A 402 1.98 15.56 -3.90
CA PRO A 402 2.95 16.49 -4.50
C PRO A 402 2.76 16.66 -6.02
N LEU A 403 1.97 15.80 -6.65
CA LEU A 403 1.56 15.91 -8.06
C LEU A 403 0.27 16.71 -8.26
N ASP A 404 -0.40 17.21 -7.21
CA ASP A 404 -1.61 18.02 -7.36
C ASP A 404 -1.35 19.22 -8.28
N ASP A 405 -0.20 19.90 -8.09
CA ASP A 405 0.21 21.05 -8.90
C ASP A 405 0.58 20.64 -10.36
N TYR A 406 0.80 19.35 -10.59
CA TYR A 406 1.14 18.75 -11.88
C TYR A 406 -0.05 18.04 -12.55
N GLU A 407 -1.27 18.10 -11.99
CA GLU A 407 -2.43 17.39 -12.52
C GLU A 407 -2.71 17.74 -13.99
N LYS A 408 -2.62 19.04 -14.33
CA LYS A 408 -2.79 19.53 -15.72
C LYS A 408 -1.66 19.03 -16.64
N PRO A 409 -0.36 19.27 -16.35
CA PRO A 409 0.74 18.70 -17.12
C PRO A 409 0.67 17.18 -17.28
N LEU A 410 0.27 16.45 -16.23
CA LEU A 410 0.11 15.00 -16.28
C LEU A 410 -0.97 14.60 -17.28
N LYS A 411 -2.15 15.23 -17.24
CA LYS A 411 -3.22 14.95 -18.23
C LYS A 411 -2.80 15.25 -19.67
N GLU A 412 -1.95 16.25 -19.89
CA GLU A 412 -1.50 16.63 -21.24
C GLU A 412 -0.30 15.82 -21.75
N GLN A 413 0.60 15.37 -20.87
CA GLN A 413 1.87 14.73 -21.23
C GLN A 413 1.86 13.21 -21.06
N THR A 414 0.93 12.67 -20.27
CA THR A 414 0.78 11.22 -20.09
C THR A 414 -0.23 10.66 -21.08
N SER A 415 0.00 9.40 -21.50
CA SER A 415 -0.94 8.69 -22.36
C SER A 415 -1.96 7.91 -21.54
N ILE A 416 -1.64 7.58 -20.29
CA ILE A 416 -2.45 6.74 -19.42
C ILE A 416 -2.11 6.97 -17.94
N THR A 417 -3.10 6.77 -17.06
CA THR A 417 -2.92 6.73 -15.61
C THR A 417 -2.55 5.33 -15.12
N ILE A 418 -1.87 5.23 -13.98
CA ILE A 418 -1.46 3.94 -13.41
C ILE A 418 -2.67 3.08 -13.08
N GLU A 419 -3.76 3.66 -12.59
CA GLU A 419 -5.02 2.94 -12.32
C GLU A 419 -5.55 2.19 -13.54
N LYS A 420 -5.59 2.82 -14.73
CA LYS A 420 -6.05 2.16 -15.96
C LYS A 420 -5.17 0.97 -16.37
N ILE A 421 -3.86 1.03 -16.08
CA ILE A 421 -2.95 -0.11 -16.31
C ILE A 421 -3.30 -1.26 -15.35
N ILE A 422 -3.57 -0.95 -14.08
CA ILE A 422 -3.96 -1.93 -13.06
C ILE A 422 -5.33 -2.53 -13.40
N GLU A 423 -6.29 -1.73 -13.85
CA GLU A 423 -7.61 -2.19 -14.31
C GLU A 423 -7.51 -3.08 -15.55
N ALA A 424 -6.67 -2.72 -16.53
CA ALA A 424 -6.45 -3.56 -17.70
C ALA A 424 -5.93 -4.96 -17.32
N GLN A 425 -5.09 -5.07 -16.29
CA GLN A 425 -4.68 -6.37 -15.75
C GLN A 425 -5.83 -7.11 -15.06
N LYS A 426 -6.66 -6.42 -14.27
CA LYS A 426 -7.84 -7.06 -13.65
C LYS A 426 -8.77 -7.64 -14.71
N ASN A 427 -9.01 -6.91 -15.80
CA ASN A 427 -9.84 -7.35 -16.90
C ASN A 427 -9.24 -8.54 -17.68
N LEU A 428 -7.91 -8.57 -17.86
CA LEU A 428 -7.21 -9.74 -18.43
C LEU A 428 -7.37 -10.99 -17.55
N ASN A 429 -7.35 -10.84 -16.22
CA ASN A 429 -7.54 -11.94 -15.29
C ASN A 429 -9.01 -12.39 -15.19
N GLU A 430 -9.97 -11.51 -15.48
CA GLU A 430 -11.42 -11.80 -15.42
C GLU A 430 -12.00 -12.37 -16.73
N GLN A 431 -11.33 -12.22 -17.87
CA GLN A 431 -11.79 -12.68 -19.21
C GLN A 431 -11.91 -14.21 -19.40
N LYS A 432 -11.91 -15.02 -18.34
CA LYS A 432 -12.26 -16.45 -18.41
C LYS A 432 -13.74 -16.77 -18.24
N ASN A 433 -14.62 -15.80 -17.97
CA ASN A 433 -16.08 -16.03 -17.94
C ASN A 433 -16.86 -14.78 -18.36
N VAL A 434 -17.26 -14.70 -19.63
CA VAL A 434 -18.57 -14.18 -20.14
C VAL A 434 -18.44 -13.99 -21.66
N GLU A 435 -19.34 -14.62 -22.42
CA GLU A 435 -19.58 -14.31 -23.83
C GLU A 435 -20.25 -12.92 -23.95
N LEU A 436 -19.60 -12.06 -24.73
CA LEU A 436 -20.10 -10.95 -25.57
C LEU A 436 -21.09 -9.90 -25.00
N GLU A 437 -20.79 -8.66 -25.42
CA GLU A 437 -21.67 -7.49 -25.53
C GLU A 437 -22.03 -6.75 -24.23
N ASP A 438 -21.10 -5.92 -23.74
CA ASP A 438 -21.33 -4.47 -23.67
C ASP A 438 -20.06 -3.70 -23.26
N LEU A 439 -19.97 -2.45 -23.75
CA LEU A 439 -18.97 -1.40 -23.46
C LEU A 439 -17.78 -1.26 -24.44
N VAL A 440 -18.11 -0.67 -25.58
CA VAL A 440 -17.22 0.21 -26.34
C VAL A 440 -16.90 1.45 -25.49
N LEU A 441 -15.62 1.66 -25.12
CA LEU A 441 -14.84 2.92 -25.12
C LEU A 441 -13.63 2.85 -24.17
N ASP A 442 -12.48 2.47 -24.73
CA ASP A 442 -11.16 3.14 -24.71
C ASP A 442 -9.97 2.15 -24.58
N SER A 443 -9.32 1.92 -25.73
CA SER A 443 -7.96 1.38 -25.89
C SER A 443 -7.59 0.10 -25.12
N SER A 444 -7.64 -1.03 -25.82
CA SER A 444 -7.05 -2.31 -25.43
C SER A 444 -5.56 -2.17 -25.09
N LEU A 445 -5.23 -2.04 -23.81
CA LEU A 445 -3.86 -2.23 -23.33
C LEU A 445 -3.52 -3.72 -23.40
N THR A 446 -2.61 -4.05 -24.29
CA THR A 446 -2.04 -5.39 -24.44
C THR A 446 -0.63 -5.41 -23.88
N ASP A 447 -0.12 -6.60 -23.54
CA ASP A 447 1.27 -6.75 -23.14
C ASP A 447 2.23 -6.17 -24.19
N GLY A 448 3.22 -5.40 -23.74
CA GLY A 448 4.17 -4.71 -24.61
C GLY A 448 3.71 -3.38 -25.20
N THR A 449 2.49 -2.91 -24.92
CA THR A 449 2.02 -1.58 -25.38
C THR A 449 2.92 -0.47 -24.82
N ARG A 450 3.32 0.44 -25.70
CA ARG A 450 4.09 1.63 -25.32
C ARG A 450 3.19 2.67 -24.67
N VAL A 451 3.57 3.10 -23.48
CA VAL A 451 2.85 4.10 -22.70
C VAL A 451 3.80 5.19 -22.21
N VAL A 452 3.23 6.36 -21.96
CA VAL A 452 3.90 7.45 -21.24
C VAL A 452 3.15 7.64 -19.93
N ILE A 453 3.82 7.40 -18.82
CA ILE A 453 3.30 7.68 -17.48
C ILE A 453 4.10 8.80 -16.84
N GLY A 454 3.49 9.53 -15.92
CA GLY A 454 4.13 10.62 -15.21
C GLY A 454 3.89 10.47 -13.72
N GLY A 455 4.91 10.71 -12.92
CA GLY A 455 4.81 10.52 -11.47
C GLY A 455 6.08 10.86 -10.73
N ILE A 456 6.11 10.46 -9.46
CA ILE A 456 7.26 10.62 -8.56
C ILE A 456 7.97 9.27 -8.43
N LEU A 457 9.30 9.28 -8.54
CA LEU A 457 10.10 8.09 -8.23
C LEU A 457 10.21 7.88 -6.72
N THR A 458 9.84 6.70 -6.25
CA THR A 458 10.00 6.23 -4.87
C THR A 458 10.75 4.89 -4.84
N ASN A 459 11.43 4.58 -3.72
CA ASN A 459 12.17 3.33 -3.50
C ASN A 459 13.10 2.93 -4.65
N VAL A 460 14.11 3.76 -4.94
CA VAL A 460 15.05 3.52 -6.06
C VAL A 460 16.17 2.57 -5.61
N SER A 461 16.09 1.30 -6.03
CA SER A 461 17.10 0.27 -5.75
C SER A 461 17.99 0.00 -6.96
N ARG A 462 19.30 0.19 -6.81
CA ARG A 462 20.31 -0.14 -7.84
C ARG A 462 20.90 -1.52 -7.57
N LYS A 463 20.83 -2.42 -8.55
CA LYS A 463 21.38 -3.78 -8.48
C LYS A 463 22.40 -4.03 -9.59
N VAL A 464 23.41 -4.83 -9.30
CA VAL A 464 24.38 -5.29 -10.30
C VAL A 464 23.85 -6.57 -10.93
N THR A 465 23.80 -6.62 -12.26
CA THR A 465 23.36 -7.80 -13.00
C THR A 465 24.45 -8.88 -13.01
N ARG A 466 24.10 -10.10 -13.42
CA ARG A 466 25.07 -11.20 -13.64
C ARG A 466 26.19 -10.83 -14.64
N ASN A 467 25.94 -9.85 -15.51
CA ASN A 467 26.90 -9.36 -16.50
C ASN A 467 27.71 -8.15 -15.99
N ASN A 468 27.70 -7.90 -14.68
CA ASN A 468 28.41 -6.81 -14.01
C ASN A 468 28.02 -5.39 -14.46
N THR A 469 26.79 -5.21 -14.95
CA THR A 469 26.23 -3.90 -15.32
C THR A 469 25.17 -3.46 -14.32
N LEU A 470 25.04 -2.16 -14.08
CA LEU A 470 24.08 -1.60 -13.13
C LEU A 470 22.68 -1.51 -13.75
N MET A 471 21.68 -2.04 -13.06
CA MET A 471 20.25 -1.85 -13.35
C MET A 471 19.56 -1.19 -12.15
N ALA A 472 18.44 -0.51 -12.38
CA ALA A 472 17.65 0.09 -11.30
C ALA A 472 16.20 -0.42 -11.33
N PHE A 473 15.66 -0.65 -10.14
CA PHE A 473 14.24 -0.87 -9.89
C PHE A 473 13.74 0.35 -9.11
N ALA A 474 12.69 0.99 -9.59
CA ALA A 474 12.08 2.13 -8.91
C ALA A 474 10.56 1.94 -8.89
N LYS A 475 9.88 2.48 -7.89
CA LYS A 475 8.42 2.63 -7.91
C LYS A 475 8.08 4.00 -8.46
N VAL A 476 7.05 4.08 -9.29
CA VAL A 476 6.54 5.32 -9.85
C VAL A 476 5.16 5.52 -9.26
N GLU A 477 4.96 6.65 -8.59
CA GLU A 477 3.69 7.00 -7.93
C GLU A 477 3.04 8.16 -8.68
N ASP A 478 1.80 7.98 -9.13
CA ASP A 478 0.95 9.03 -9.69
C ASP A 478 -0.21 9.36 -8.74
N LEU A 479 -1.15 10.22 -9.16
CA LEU A 479 -2.32 10.58 -8.33
C LEU A 479 -3.30 9.41 -8.09
N THR A 480 -3.14 8.29 -8.80
CA THR A 480 -4.09 7.16 -8.83
C THR A 480 -3.51 5.88 -8.25
N GLY A 481 -2.17 5.74 -8.19
CA GLY A 481 -1.53 4.57 -7.63
C GLY A 481 -0.01 4.55 -7.82
N TYR A 482 0.59 3.38 -7.63
CA TYR A 482 2.01 3.16 -7.87
C TYR A 482 2.24 1.95 -8.77
N LEU A 483 3.36 1.96 -9.49
CA LEU A 483 3.77 0.86 -10.38
C LEU A 483 5.28 0.61 -10.26
N GLU A 484 5.71 -0.66 -10.38
CA GLU A 484 7.13 -0.96 -10.48
C GLU A 484 7.66 -0.60 -11.88
N CYS A 485 8.77 0.13 -11.92
CA CYS A 485 9.49 0.52 -13.12
C CYS A 485 10.88 -0.10 -13.13
N VAL A 486 11.16 -0.88 -14.16
CA VAL A 486 12.44 -1.56 -14.38
C VAL A 486 13.26 -0.76 -15.39
N ILE A 487 14.42 -0.27 -14.94
CA ILE A 487 15.34 0.54 -15.74
C ILE A 487 16.58 -0.30 -16.07
N PHE A 488 16.64 -0.75 -17.33
CA PHE A 488 17.76 -1.56 -17.81
C PHE A 488 19.06 -0.74 -17.92
N PRO A 489 20.25 -1.38 -17.88
CA PRO A 489 21.53 -0.69 -17.83
C PRO A 489 21.74 0.38 -18.91
N LYS A 490 21.37 0.09 -20.16
CA LYS A 490 21.51 1.05 -21.27
C LYS A 490 20.67 2.32 -21.09
N THR A 491 19.50 2.20 -20.46
CA THR A 491 18.61 3.33 -20.16
C THR A 491 19.10 4.08 -18.93
N LEU A 492 19.56 3.34 -17.90
CA LEU A 492 20.10 3.92 -16.67
C LEU A 492 21.32 4.79 -16.94
N GLU A 493 22.26 4.36 -17.79
CA GLU A 493 23.44 5.17 -18.16
C GLU A 493 23.06 6.53 -18.77
N LYS A 494 21.97 6.60 -19.54
CA LYS A 494 21.49 7.84 -20.17
C LYS A 494 20.76 8.76 -19.20
N CYS A 495 19.94 8.19 -18.32
CA CYS A 495 19.02 8.94 -17.47
C CYS A 495 19.45 8.99 -15.99
N ASN A 496 20.67 8.56 -15.64
CA ASN A 496 21.12 8.39 -14.25
C ASN A 496 20.91 9.63 -13.35
N ALA A 497 21.03 10.83 -13.92
CA ALA A 497 20.82 12.08 -13.19
C ALA A 497 19.36 12.30 -12.74
N LEU A 498 18.40 11.67 -13.41
CA LEU A 498 16.95 11.78 -13.15
C LEU A 498 16.42 10.62 -12.30
N VAL A 499 17.22 9.57 -12.09
CA VAL A 499 16.84 8.36 -11.33
C VAL A 499 17.27 8.52 -9.86
N ASN A 500 16.62 9.46 -9.18
CA ASN A 500 16.74 9.69 -7.75
C ASN A 500 15.36 9.66 -7.10
N GLU A 501 15.31 9.34 -5.81
CA GLU A 501 14.08 9.41 -5.03
C GLU A 501 13.50 10.84 -5.01
N ASP A 502 12.17 10.93 -4.98
CA ASP A 502 11.38 12.16 -5.00
C ASP A 502 11.55 13.02 -6.27
N SER A 503 12.10 12.44 -7.35
CA SER A 503 12.19 13.08 -8.66
C SER A 503 10.87 12.98 -9.42
N PHE A 504 10.37 14.12 -9.91
CA PHE A 504 9.21 14.21 -10.79
C PHE A 504 9.63 13.87 -12.22
N VAL A 505 9.07 12.80 -12.77
CA VAL A 505 9.50 12.25 -14.06
C VAL A 505 8.33 11.84 -14.94
N LEU A 506 8.55 11.98 -16.25
CA LEU A 506 7.83 11.28 -17.30
C LEU A 506 8.63 10.07 -17.73
N ILE A 507 7.99 8.92 -17.76
CA ILE A 507 8.59 7.65 -18.13
C ILE A 507 7.89 7.15 -19.38
N ARG A 508 8.67 6.96 -20.43
CA ARG A 508 8.23 6.26 -21.64
C ARG A 508 8.72 4.84 -21.56
N GLY A 509 7.82 3.89 -21.69
CA GLY A 509 8.16 2.49 -21.55
C GLY A 509 7.10 1.58 -22.11
N ARG A 510 7.34 0.28 -21.97
CA ARG A 510 6.36 -0.75 -22.33
C ARG A 510 5.76 -1.33 -21.08
N VAL A 511 4.44 -1.46 -21.07
CA VAL A 511 3.75 -2.18 -20.00
C VAL A 511 4.04 -3.67 -20.16
N SER A 512 4.45 -4.32 -19.07
CA SER A 512 4.56 -5.76 -18.94
C SER A 512 3.38 -6.25 -18.11
N LEU A 513 2.42 -6.89 -18.76
CA LEU A 513 1.23 -7.48 -18.14
C LEU A 513 1.41 -9.00 -18.17
N LYS A 514 1.73 -9.59 -17.02
CA LYS A 514 1.82 -11.05 -16.87
C LYS A 514 0.73 -11.52 -15.91
N GLU A 515 0.17 -12.71 -16.18
CA GLU A 515 -0.95 -13.27 -15.39
C GLU A 515 -0.60 -13.40 -13.88
N ASP A 516 0.65 -13.77 -13.55
CA ASP A 516 1.11 -14.06 -12.17
C ASP A 516 1.99 -12.97 -11.52
N GLU A 517 2.23 -11.84 -12.19
CA GLU A 517 3.07 -10.76 -11.64
C GLU A 517 2.30 -9.44 -11.57
N GLU A 518 2.61 -8.60 -10.57
CA GLU A 518 2.16 -7.20 -10.58
C GLU A 518 2.59 -6.50 -11.88
N PRO A 519 1.79 -5.54 -12.39
CA PRO A 519 2.09 -4.90 -13.65
C PRO A 519 3.35 -4.06 -13.50
N LYS A 520 4.23 -4.13 -14.50
CA LYS A 520 5.51 -3.42 -14.48
C LYS A 520 5.68 -2.59 -15.73
N ILE A 521 6.44 -1.51 -15.64
CA ILE A 521 6.89 -0.78 -16.81
C ILE A 521 8.36 -1.06 -17.07
N LEU A 522 8.65 -1.49 -18.30
CA LEU A 522 9.99 -1.60 -18.83
C LEU A 522 10.38 -0.24 -19.41
N CYS A 523 11.26 0.48 -18.73
CA CYS A 523 11.63 1.85 -19.06
C CYS A 523 12.48 1.92 -20.35
N GLU A 524 11.99 2.68 -21.34
CA GLU A 524 12.72 3.01 -22.57
C GLU A 524 13.40 4.39 -22.47
N ASP A 525 12.75 5.39 -21.85
CA ASP A 525 13.26 6.77 -21.69
C ASP A 525 12.67 7.45 -20.43
N ILE A 526 13.45 8.34 -19.80
CA ILE A 526 13.02 9.14 -18.64
C ILE A 526 13.32 10.61 -18.91
N GLN A 527 12.30 11.44 -18.75
CA GLN A 527 12.38 12.89 -18.87
C GLN A 527 11.89 13.52 -17.56
N PRO A 528 12.39 14.70 -17.16
CA PRO A 528 11.81 15.42 -16.03
C PRO A 528 10.36 15.80 -16.33
N LEU A 529 9.47 15.62 -15.35
CA LEU A 529 8.11 16.13 -15.45
C LEU A 529 8.16 17.62 -15.18
N GLU A 530 7.67 18.39 -16.14
CA GLU A 530 7.79 19.83 -16.13
C GLU A 530 6.41 20.45 -15.96
N LEU A 531 6.32 21.42 -15.05
CA LEU A 531 5.19 22.32 -14.99
C LEU A 531 5.08 23.00 -16.35
N ILE A 532 3.96 22.79 -17.02
CA ILE A 532 3.52 23.60 -18.14
C ILE A 532 2.43 24.49 -17.56
N ASN A 533 2.70 25.78 -17.48
CA ASN A 533 1.64 26.74 -17.26
C ASN A 533 0.79 26.79 -18.54
N SER A 534 -0.54 26.69 -18.43
CA SER A 534 -1.44 26.73 -19.59
C SER A 534 -1.44 28.10 -20.29
N SER A 535 -0.92 29.12 -19.61
CA SER A 535 -0.77 30.49 -20.08
C SER A 535 0.27 30.61 -21.19
N LYS A 536 -0.20 30.94 -22.40
CA LYS A 536 0.62 31.12 -23.59
C LYS A 536 0.86 32.61 -23.83
N VAL A 537 2.12 33.00 -24.01
CA VAL A 537 2.47 34.38 -24.39
C VAL A 537 2.59 34.47 -25.90
N TYR A 538 1.81 35.34 -26.53
CA TYR A 538 1.89 35.62 -27.95
C TYR A 538 2.53 36.98 -28.20
N ILE A 539 3.57 37.00 -29.04
CA ILE A 539 4.23 38.21 -29.55
C ILE A 539 3.89 38.34 -31.03
N LYS A 540 3.16 39.40 -31.39
CA LYS A 540 2.78 39.70 -32.76
C LYS A 540 3.91 40.42 -33.49
N VAL A 541 4.25 39.92 -34.68
CA VAL A 541 5.23 40.52 -35.60
C VAL A 541 4.60 40.65 -36.99
N GLU A 542 5.12 41.55 -37.82
CA GLU A 542 4.52 41.80 -39.14
C GLU A 542 4.67 40.61 -40.11
N ASP A 543 5.87 40.04 -40.21
CA ASP A 543 6.25 39.05 -41.23
C ASP A 543 7.15 37.93 -40.68
N ARG A 544 7.20 36.79 -41.39
CA ARG A 544 8.08 35.66 -41.05
C ARG A 544 9.57 36.01 -41.07
N GLU A 545 10.00 36.94 -41.91
CA GLU A 545 11.40 37.42 -41.91
C GLU A 545 11.75 38.15 -40.61
N LYS A 546 10.85 39.03 -40.14
CA LYS A 546 11.01 39.69 -38.83
C LYS A 546 10.94 38.69 -37.68
N ALA A 547 10.09 37.66 -37.76
CA ALA A 547 10.06 36.58 -36.76
C ALA A 547 11.45 35.94 -36.59
N ASN A 548 12.11 35.55 -37.69
CA ASN A 548 13.43 34.94 -37.65
C ASN A 548 14.55 35.88 -37.17
N MET A 549 14.46 37.18 -37.48
CA MET A 549 15.43 38.17 -37.01
C MET A 549 15.34 38.42 -35.51
N ILE A 550 14.14 38.39 -34.93
CA ILE A 550 13.87 38.76 -33.53
C ILE A 550 14.17 37.58 -32.58
N VAL A 551 14.18 36.32 -33.06
CA VAL A 551 14.50 35.13 -32.25
C VAL A 551 15.88 35.22 -31.58
N LYS A 552 16.93 35.68 -32.29
CA LYS A 552 18.28 35.78 -31.73
C LYS A 552 18.38 36.82 -30.58
N PRO A 553 17.88 38.06 -30.74
CA PRO A 553 17.78 39.03 -29.64
C PRO A 553 16.89 38.57 -28.50
N LEU A 554 15.71 37.99 -28.79
CA LEU A 554 14.78 37.47 -27.77
C LEU A 554 15.45 36.41 -26.91
N ARG A 555 16.26 35.53 -27.50
CA ARG A 555 16.98 34.49 -26.76
C ARG A 555 17.88 35.05 -25.66
N VAL A 556 18.56 36.16 -25.92
CA VAL A 556 19.43 36.82 -24.92
C VAL A 556 18.57 37.50 -23.85
N LEU A 557 17.50 38.17 -24.25
CA LEU A 557 16.63 38.94 -23.34
C LEU A 557 15.82 38.02 -22.40
N LEU A 558 15.24 36.95 -22.94
CA LEU A 558 14.43 36.00 -22.18
C LEU A 558 15.28 35.08 -21.29
N SER A 559 16.60 35.05 -21.48
CA SER A 559 17.50 34.24 -20.63
C SER A 559 17.51 34.67 -19.16
N GLN A 560 17.13 35.92 -18.87
CA GLN A 560 17.08 36.48 -17.51
C GLN A 560 15.75 36.18 -16.80
N TYR A 561 14.74 35.75 -17.53
CA TYR A 561 13.39 35.56 -17.03
C TYR A 561 12.84 34.17 -17.37
N LYS A 562 13.65 33.15 -17.14
CA LYS A 562 13.28 31.77 -17.48
C LYS A 562 12.14 31.29 -16.60
N GLY A 563 11.12 30.72 -17.22
CA GLY A 563 10.00 30.09 -16.52
C GLY A 563 9.34 28.99 -17.32
N ASP A 564 8.07 28.75 -16.99
CA ASP A 564 7.27 27.60 -17.42
C ASP A 564 6.22 27.94 -18.50
N SER A 565 6.10 29.21 -18.89
CA SER A 565 5.09 29.66 -19.83
C SER A 565 5.64 29.75 -21.27
N PRO A 566 5.04 29.02 -22.24
CA PRO A 566 5.52 29.00 -23.61
C PRO A 566 5.26 30.31 -24.36
N VAL A 567 6.29 30.79 -25.05
CA VAL A 567 6.22 32.00 -25.90
C VAL A 567 6.04 31.62 -27.38
N TYR A 568 5.07 32.25 -28.02
CA TYR A 568 4.74 32.11 -29.44
C TYR A 568 4.97 33.42 -30.17
N ILE A 569 5.59 33.36 -31.35
CA ILE A 569 5.66 34.48 -32.28
C ILE A 569 4.55 34.31 -33.32
N PHE A 570 3.65 35.27 -33.42
CA PHE A 570 2.56 35.29 -34.39
C PHE A 570 2.90 36.26 -35.53
N ALA A 571 3.10 35.73 -36.75
CA ALA A 571 3.34 36.54 -37.94
C ALA A 571 2.01 36.97 -38.58
N ALA A 572 1.76 38.28 -38.61
CA ALA A 572 0.47 38.84 -38.97
C ALA A 572 0.12 38.69 -40.46
N LYS A 573 1.10 38.79 -41.37
CA LYS A 573 0.86 38.61 -42.82
C LYS A 573 0.55 37.17 -43.20
N GLU A 574 1.26 36.19 -42.62
CA GLU A 574 1.03 34.76 -42.94
C GLU A 574 0.01 34.07 -42.02
N LYS A 575 -0.50 34.75 -40.99
CA LYS A 575 -1.37 34.19 -39.93
C LYS A 575 -0.83 32.88 -39.32
N ALA A 576 0.49 32.78 -39.21
CA ALA A 576 1.17 31.60 -38.69
C ALA A 576 1.77 31.88 -37.30
N SER A 577 1.62 30.92 -36.38
CA SER A 577 2.25 30.97 -35.06
C SER A 577 3.44 30.03 -34.98
N PHE A 578 4.58 30.54 -34.55
CA PHE A 578 5.81 29.78 -34.33
C PHE A 578 6.08 29.67 -32.83
N ARG A 579 6.14 28.46 -32.29
CA ARG A 579 6.51 28.22 -30.88
C ARG A 579 8.02 28.39 -30.73
N LEU A 580 8.44 29.18 -29.75
CA LEU A 580 9.86 29.31 -29.41
C LEU A 580 10.37 28.08 -28.66
N ASN A 581 11.66 27.79 -28.85
CA ASN A 581 12.36 26.76 -28.11
C ASN A 581 12.32 27.05 -26.60
N ARG A 582 12.45 25.98 -25.82
CA ARG A 582 12.21 26.01 -24.38
C ARG A 582 13.19 26.85 -23.57
N ASP A 583 14.38 27.09 -24.11
CA ASP A 583 15.35 28.03 -23.53
C ASP A 583 14.88 29.49 -23.54
N MET A 584 13.72 29.76 -24.16
CA MET A 584 13.09 31.07 -24.29
C MET A 584 11.68 31.10 -23.68
N TRP A 585 11.33 30.18 -22.79
CA TRP A 585 10.08 30.25 -22.03
C TRP A 585 10.23 31.15 -20.81
N VAL A 586 9.12 31.76 -20.40
CA VAL A 586 9.15 32.86 -19.44
C VAL A 586 8.33 32.57 -18.19
N ASP A 587 8.71 33.21 -17.09
CA ASP A 587 7.95 33.21 -15.85
C ASP A 587 6.99 34.41 -15.85
N LEU A 588 5.69 34.16 -15.73
CA LEU A 588 4.67 35.21 -15.74
C LEU A 588 4.57 35.95 -14.39
N ASP A 589 5.14 35.41 -13.32
CA ASP A 589 5.20 36.07 -12.00
C ASP A 589 6.29 37.14 -11.91
N THR A 590 7.07 37.33 -12.99
CA THR A 590 8.10 38.36 -13.11
C THR A 590 7.64 39.50 -14.02
N ASP A 591 8.35 40.65 -13.99
CA ASP A 591 8.04 41.85 -14.79
C ASP A 591 8.25 41.67 -16.33
N VAL A 592 8.28 40.43 -16.82
CA VAL A 592 8.48 40.07 -18.22
C VAL A 592 7.41 40.62 -19.13
N ILE A 593 6.15 40.60 -18.68
CA ILE A 593 5.03 41.06 -19.50
C ILE A 593 5.19 42.57 -19.75
N ASP A 594 5.47 43.34 -18.70
CA ASP A 594 5.71 44.78 -18.80
C ASP A 594 6.95 45.08 -19.66
N PHE A 595 8.00 44.27 -19.52
CA PHE A 595 9.20 44.39 -20.36
C PHE A 595 8.91 44.09 -21.84
N LEU A 596 8.16 43.02 -22.15
CA LEU A 596 7.77 42.68 -23.51
C LEU A 596 6.83 43.74 -24.11
N ILE A 597 5.91 44.28 -23.33
CA ILE A 597 5.02 45.38 -23.71
C ILE A 597 5.83 46.64 -24.02
N SER A 598 6.85 46.97 -23.21
CA SER A 598 7.72 48.13 -23.46
C SER A 598 8.51 48.02 -24.78
N LYS A 599 8.83 46.79 -25.21
CA LYS A 599 9.63 46.49 -26.40
C LYS A 599 8.82 46.35 -27.68
N PHE A 600 7.65 45.72 -27.61
CA PHE A 600 6.83 45.37 -28.78
C PHE A 600 5.53 46.17 -28.87
N GLY A 601 5.16 46.89 -27.81
CA GLY A 601 3.91 47.64 -27.70
C GLY A 601 2.76 46.80 -27.14
N GLU A 602 1.89 47.46 -26.38
CA GLU A 602 0.76 46.87 -25.63
C GLU A 602 -0.21 46.07 -26.53
N GLY A 603 -0.40 46.49 -27.78
CA GLY A 603 -1.26 45.79 -28.75
C GLY A 603 -0.63 44.55 -29.42
N ASN A 604 0.65 44.26 -29.16
CA ASN A 604 1.40 43.19 -29.82
C ASN A 604 1.81 42.06 -28.87
N VAL A 605 1.58 42.19 -27.56
CA VAL A 605 1.83 41.13 -26.58
C VAL A 605 0.50 40.72 -25.99
N LYS A 606 0.18 39.43 -26.05
CA LYS A 606 -1.05 38.89 -25.47
C LYS A 606 -0.74 37.65 -24.66
N VAL A 607 -1.09 37.68 -23.38
CA VAL A 607 -1.15 36.48 -22.55
C VAL A 607 -2.52 35.86 -22.75
N VAL A 608 -2.54 34.60 -23.15
CA VAL A 608 -3.76 33.80 -23.28
C VAL A 608 -3.69 32.74 -22.21
N GLU A 609 -4.51 32.89 -21.18
CA GLU A 609 -4.74 31.84 -20.19
C GLU A 609 -5.42 30.66 -20.88
N GLY A 610 -4.86 29.46 -20.69
CA GLY A 610 -5.30 28.23 -21.34
C GLY A 610 -6.19 27.38 -20.45
#